data_AF-A0A1V5I8R9-F1
#
_entry.id   AF-A0A1V5I8R9-F1
#
_cell.length_a   1.000
_cell.length_b   1.000
_cell.length_c   1.000
_cell.angle_alpha   90.00
_cell.angle_beta   90.00
_cell.angle_gamma   90.00
#
_symmetry.space_group_name_H-M   'P 1'
#
loop_
_entity.id
_entity.type
_entity.pdbx_description
1 polymer ?
#
loop_
_entity_poly.entity_id
_entity_poly.type
_entity_poly.pdbx_seq_one_letter_code
_entity_poly.pdbx_strand_id
1 'polypeptide(L)'
;MSAYAPTKHLTAPIWDWGMVYKETIGQVIDGTWAPKHIWYGLKEGMVGLAPYGKDVPDSVKELVEEEKARIVSGEWDVFYGPVKDQSGEVRVPEGSAMTDAEMLSMNWFVEGVKGELPQ
;
A
#
# COMPACT_ATOMS: atom_id res chain seq x y z
N MET A 1 3.96 11.12 -14.41
CA MET A 1 2.94 12.13 -14.02
C MET A 1 3.52 13.51 -13.76
N SER A 2 4.71 13.65 -13.14
CA SER A 2 5.32 14.98 -12.90
C SER A 2 5.50 15.82 -14.17
N ALA A 3 5.78 15.23 -15.33
CA ALA A 3 5.84 15.98 -16.60
C ALA A 3 4.48 16.57 -17.04
N TYR A 4 3.37 15.92 -16.68
CA TYR A 4 2.00 16.33 -17.06
C TYR A 4 1.35 17.25 -16.02
N ALA A 5 1.82 17.21 -14.77
CA ALA A 5 1.31 18.02 -13.66
C ALA A 5 2.45 18.49 -12.73
N PRO A 6 3.41 19.29 -13.23
CA PRO A 6 4.67 19.59 -12.55
C PRO A 6 4.55 20.38 -11.24
N THR A 7 3.40 20.98 -10.97
CA THR A 7 3.10 21.76 -9.76
C THR A 7 1.99 21.15 -8.90
N LYS A 8 1.40 20.02 -9.33
CA LYS A 8 0.26 19.39 -8.66
C LYS A 8 0.49 17.92 -8.33
N HIS A 9 1.53 17.31 -8.89
CA HIS A 9 1.91 15.94 -8.60
C HIS A 9 2.87 15.88 -7.40
N LEU A 10 2.38 15.41 -6.26
CA LEU A 10 3.16 15.29 -5.02
C LEU A 10 4.09 14.08 -5.04
N THR A 11 3.58 12.92 -5.44
CA THR A 11 4.29 11.67 -5.74
C THR A 11 3.27 10.72 -6.38
N ALA A 12 3.67 9.50 -6.73
CA ALA A 12 2.78 8.45 -7.16
C ALA A 12 3.24 7.09 -6.59
N PRO A 13 2.30 6.18 -6.30
CA PRO A 13 2.63 4.77 -6.18
C PRO A 13 3.17 4.26 -7.53
N ILE A 14 4.27 3.53 -7.46
CA ILE A 14 4.86 2.78 -8.58
C ILE A 14 4.54 1.31 -8.35
N TRP A 15 4.10 0.61 -9.41
CA TRP A 15 3.95 -0.85 -9.42
C TRP A 15 4.98 -1.47 -10.36
N ASP A 16 6.00 -2.13 -9.81
CA ASP A 16 7.05 -2.81 -10.60
C ASP A 16 6.62 -4.23 -10.96
N TRP A 17 5.70 -4.37 -11.93
CA TRP A 17 5.33 -5.69 -12.48
C TRP A 17 6.51 -6.40 -13.16
N GLY A 18 7.57 -5.67 -13.52
CA GLY A 18 8.75 -6.24 -14.15
C GLY A 18 9.44 -7.28 -13.26
N MET A 19 9.42 -7.09 -11.94
CA MET A 19 9.97 -8.08 -11.00
C MET A 19 9.20 -9.42 -11.08
N VAL A 20 7.86 -9.34 -11.08
CA VAL A 20 6.97 -10.51 -11.07
C VAL A 20 7.10 -11.25 -12.39
N TYR A 21 7.13 -10.53 -13.51
CA TYR A 21 7.27 -11.14 -14.83
C TYR A 21 8.62 -11.82 -15.01
N LYS A 22 9.72 -11.19 -14.57
CA LYS A 22 11.06 -11.81 -14.63
C LYS A 22 11.12 -13.09 -13.81
N GLU A 23 10.63 -13.07 -12.57
CA GLU A 23 10.60 -14.25 -11.69
C GLU A 23 9.76 -15.37 -12.30
N THR A 24 8.54 -15.05 -12.76
CA THR A 24 7.59 -16.03 -13.31
C THR A 24 8.12 -16.65 -14.59
N ILE A 25 8.65 -15.85 -15.52
CA ILE A 25 9.24 -16.35 -16.77
C ILE A 25 10.45 -17.23 -16.47
N GLY A 26 11.30 -16.83 -15.51
CA GLY A 26 12.43 -17.65 -15.04
C GLY A 26 11.98 -19.02 -14.55
N GLN A 27 10.97 -19.07 -13.67
CA GLN A 27 10.41 -20.33 -13.15
C GLN A 27 9.85 -21.22 -14.26
N VAL A 28 9.21 -20.64 -15.27
CA VAL A 28 8.68 -21.40 -16.42
C VAL A 28 9.82 -21.98 -17.25
N ILE A 29 10.87 -21.20 -17.53
CA ILE A 29 12.07 -21.65 -18.25
C ILE A 29 12.75 -22.80 -17.50
N ASP A 30 12.87 -22.67 -16.18
CA ASP A 30 13.52 -23.66 -15.31
C ASP A 30 12.63 -24.87 -15.01
N GLY A 31 11.37 -24.88 -15.47
CA GLY A 31 10.40 -25.94 -15.20
C GLY A 31 9.98 -26.05 -13.72
N THR A 32 10.19 -25.00 -12.93
CA THR A 32 9.89 -24.94 -11.48
C THR A 32 8.61 -24.17 -11.16
N TRP A 33 7.93 -23.65 -12.18
CA TRP A 33 6.72 -22.87 -11.99
C TRP A 33 5.61 -23.68 -11.31
N ALA A 34 4.96 -23.05 -10.32
CA ALA A 34 3.78 -23.56 -9.66
C ALA A 34 2.78 -22.42 -9.38
N PRO A 35 1.47 -22.71 -9.31
CA PRO A 35 0.47 -21.71 -8.93
C PRO A 35 0.76 -21.16 -7.52
N LYS A 36 0.81 -19.82 -7.40
CA LYS A 36 0.90 -19.13 -6.12
C LYS A 36 0.00 -17.90 -6.09
N HIS A 37 -0.52 -17.57 -4.91
CA HIS A 37 -1.13 -16.28 -4.64
C HIS A 37 -0.03 -15.32 -4.20
N ILE A 38 0.04 -14.15 -4.83
CA ILE A 38 0.99 -13.10 -4.46
C ILE A 38 0.23 -11.85 -4.04
N TRP A 39 0.69 -11.22 -2.97
CA TRP A 39 0.29 -9.88 -2.57
C TRP A 39 1.51 -9.16 -2.05
N TYR A 40 2.20 -8.47 -2.95
CA TYR A 40 3.49 -7.85 -2.68
C TYR A 40 3.34 -6.34 -2.54
N GLY A 41 4.00 -5.78 -1.53
CA GLY A 41 3.94 -4.36 -1.17
C GLY A 41 5.29 -3.68 -1.26
N LEU A 42 5.51 -2.72 -0.33
CA LEU A 42 6.76 -1.97 -0.22
C LEU A 42 7.96 -2.86 0.15
N LYS A 43 7.72 -3.88 0.98
CA LYS A 43 8.76 -4.77 1.49
C LYS A 43 9.39 -5.61 0.38
N GLU A 44 8.57 -6.16 -0.52
CA GLU A 44 9.03 -6.96 -1.65
C GLU A 44 9.56 -6.10 -2.80
N GLY A 45 9.30 -4.78 -2.79
CA GLY A 45 9.68 -3.86 -3.86
C GLY A 45 8.69 -3.82 -5.03
N MET A 46 7.55 -4.49 -4.91
CA MET A 46 6.47 -4.46 -5.90
C MET A 46 5.82 -3.08 -5.96
N VAL A 47 5.65 -2.44 -4.80
CA VAL A 47 5.16 -1.07 -4.67
C VAL A 47 6.32 -0.16 -4.28
N GLY A 48 6.34 1.04 -4.84
CA GLY A 48 7.29 2.09 -4.47
C GLY A 48 6.67 3.48 -4.56
N LEU A 49 7.46 4.50 -4.23
CA LEU A 49 7.09 5.90 -4.42
C LEU A 49 7.94 6.53 -5.52
N ALA A 50 7.29 7.26 -6.43
CA ALA A 50 7.96 8.11 -7.39
C ALA A 50 8.67 9.28 -6.69
N PRO A 51 9.62 9.96 -7.38
CA PRO A 51 10.23 11.16 -6.84
C PRO A 51 9.18 12.20 -6.42
N TYR A 52 9.42 12.84 -5.29
CA TYR A 52 8.53 13.88 -4.76
C TYR A 52 8.47 15.09 -5.69
N GLY A 53 7.30 15.71 -5.76
CA GLY A 53 7.10 16.99 -6.41
C GLY A 53 7.91 18.09 -5.74
N LYS A 54 8.27 19.11 -6.51
CA LYS A 54 9.11 20.23 -6.05
C LYS A 54 8.54 21.01 -4.86
N ASP A 55 7.20 21.01 -4.72
CA ASP A 55 6.49 21.78 -3.71
C ASP A 55 6.28 20.99 -2.40
N VAL A 56 6.77 19.75 -2.33
CA VAL A 56 6.75 18.94 -1.10
C VAL A 56 7.88 19.41 -0.18
N PRO A 57 7.60 19.90 1.05
CA PRO A 57 8.62 20.31 2.01
C PRO A 57 9.51 19.13 2.43
N ASP A 58 10.77 19.40 2.75
CA ASP A 58 11.72 18.35 3.13
C ASP A 58 11.30 17.63 4.42
N SER A 59 10.73 18.34 5.40
CA SER A 59 10.16 17.73 6.60
C SER A 59 9.04 16.72 6.31
N VAL A 60 8.27 16.92 5.24
CA VAL A 60 7.24 15.98 4.80
C VAL A 60 7.86 14.77 4.10
N LYS A 61 8.94 14.97 3.32
CA LYS A 61 9.66 13.86 2.69
C LYS A 61 10.31 12.95 3.74
N GLU A 62 10.92 13.55 4.76
CA GLU A 62 11.52 12.83 5.89
C GLU A 62 10.46 11.99 6.62
N LEU A 63 9.30 12.59 6.94
CA LEU A 63 8.18 11.87 7.55
C LEU A 63 7.72 10.69 6.70
N VAL A 64 7.61 10.86 5.37
CA VAL A 64 7.18 9.75 4.49
C VAL A 64 8.23 8.64 4.44
N GLU A 65 9.52 8.95 4.41
CA GLU A 65 10.56 7.91 4.44
C GLU A 65 10.63 7.20 5.80
N GLU A 66 10.38 7.89 6.91
CA GLU A 66 10.24 7.28 8.24
C GLU A 66 9.07 6.28 8.27
N GLU A 67 7.88 6.70 7.87
CA GLU A 67 6.71 5.82 7.85
C GLU A 67 6.85 4.65 6.88
N LYS A 68 7.46 4.89 5.70
CA LYS A 68 7.80 3.83 4.75
C LYS A 68 8.77 2.81 5.37
N ALA A 69 9.76 3.26 6.14
CA ALA A 69 10.68 2.35 6.83
C ALA A 69 9.95 1.51 7.91
N ARG A 70 8.98 2.11 8.63
CA ARG A 70 8.13 1.40 9.59
C ARG A 70 7.26 0.33 8.92
N ILE A 71 6.70 0.62 7.75
CA ILE A 71 5.94 -0.38 6.96
C ILE A 71 6.87 -1.50 6.46
N VAL A 72 8.02 -1.15 5.88
CA VAL A 72 8.97 -2.14 5.32
C VAL A 72 9.55 -3.07 6.40
N SER A 73 9.84 -2.52 7.58
CA SER A 73 10.33 -3.31 8.72
C SER A 73 9.25 -4.18 9.36
N GLY A 74 7.96 -3.88 9.14
CA GLY A 74 6.84 -4.52 9.81
C GLY A 74 6.62 -4.05 11.25
N GLU A 75 7.28 -2.97 11.66
CA GLU A 75 7.01 -2.30 12.96
C GLU A 75 5.57 -1.76 13.00
N TRP A 76 5.05 -1.34 11.86
CA TRP A 76 3.72 -0.79 11.72
C TRP A 76 3.00 -1.32 10.48
N ASP A 77 1.68 -1.51 10.61
CA ASP A 77 0.77 -1.91 9.53
C ASP A 77 -0.33 -0.85 9.39
N VAL A 78 -0.75 -0.58 8.15
CA VAL A 78 -1.74 0.44 7.78
C VAL A 78 -3.08 0.18 8.47
N PHE A 79 -3.48 -1.09 8.60
CA PHE A 79 -4.73 -1.50 9.23
C PHE A 79 -4.50 -2.12 10.62
N TYR A 80 -3.71 -1.45 11.46
CA TYR A 80 -3.52 -1.78 12.88
C TYR A 80 -4.47 -0.97 13.76
N GLY A 81 -5.22 -1.65 14.62
CA GLY A 81 -6.25 -1.04 15.45
C GLY A 81 -5.75 -0.15 16.59
N PRO A 82 -6.60 0.74 17.11
CA PRO A 82 -8.04 0.78 16.85
C PRO A 82 -8.42 1.47 15.53
N VAL A 83 -9.19 0.79 14.68
CA VAL A 83 -9.81 1.38 13.47
C VAL A 83 -11.33 1.31 13.60
N LYS A 84 -11.98 2.46 13.41
CA LYS A 84 -13.44 2.58 13.39
C LYS A 84 -13.96 2.81 11.98
N ASP A 85 -15.19 2.38 11.73
CA ASP A 85 -15.91 2.73 10.51
C ASP A 85 -16.60 4.11 10.59
N GLN A 86 -17.23 4.51 9.48
CA GLN A 86 -18.01 5.76 9.38
C GLN A 86 -19.14 5.91 10.42
N SER A 87 -19.64 4.80 10.99
CA SER A 87 -20.68 4.80 12.03
C SER A 87 -20.10 4.89 13.46
N GLY A 88 -18.78 4.79 13.59
CA GLY A 88 -18.07 4.76 14.87
C GLY A 88 -17.92 3.35 15.47
N GLU A 89 -18.36 2.31 14.75
CA GLU A 89 -18.18 0.92 15.15
C GLU A 89 -16.69 0.53 15.01
N VAL A 90 -16.14 -0.13 16.04
CA VAL A 90 -14.75 -0.62 16.01
C VAL A 90 -14.68 -1.84 15.09
N ARG A 91 -13.96 -1.70 13.98
CA ARG A 91 -13.74 -2.77 12.99
C ARG A 91 -12.44 -3.53 13.20
N VAL A 92 -11.41 -2.82 13.65
CA VAL A 92 -10.13 -3.42 14.02
C VAL A 92 -9.86 -3.06 15.48
N PRO A 93 -9.96 -4.01 16.42
CA PRO A 93 -9.68 -3.76 17.83
C PRO A 93 -8.25 -3.27 18.08
N GLU A 94 -8.06 -2.50 19.15
CA GLU A 94 -6.72 -2.10 19.62
C GLU A 94 -5.82 -3.32 19.82
N GLY A 95 -4.58 -3.22 19.33
CA GLY A 95 -3.60 -4.31 19.44
C GLY A 95 -3.71 -5.41 18.38
N SER A 96 -4.61 -5.27 17.39
CA SER A 96 -4.79 -6.24 16.31
C SER A 96 -4.61 -5.60 14.93
N ALA A 97 -4.20 -6.40 13.94
CA ALA A 97 -4.13 -6.00 12.54
C ALA A 97 -5.16 -6.78 11.73
N MET A 98 -5.65 -6.19 10.64
CA MET A 98 -6.44 -6.94 9.65
C MET A 98 -5.56 -8.00 8.99
N THR A 99 -6.13 -9.17 8.76
CA THR A 99 -5.57 -10.19 7.89
C THR A 99 -5.72 -9.80 6.43
N ASP A 100 -4.90 -10.39 5.56
CA ASP A 100 -5.04 -10.26 4.11
C ASP A 100 -6.47 -10.58 3.62
N ALA A 101 -7.09 -11.63 4.15
CA ALA A 101 -8.45 -12.01 3.76
C ALA A 101 -9.48 -10.92 4.13
N GLU A 102 -9.35 -10.31 5.31
CA GLU A 102 -10.22 -9.21 5.75
C GLU A 102 -10.01 -7.96 4.89
N MET A 103 -8.76 -7.64 4.54
CA MET A 103 -8.46 -6.51 3.66
C MET A 103 -9.02 -6.72 2.24
N LEU A 104 -8.90 -7.92 1.68
CA LEU A 104 -9.44 -8.26 0.34
C LEU A 104 -10.97 -8.27 0.29
N SER A 105 -11.62 -8.43 1.44
CA SER A 105 -13.10 -8.44 1.57
C SER A 105 -13.65 -7.16 2.19
N MET A 106 -12.81 -6.14 2.38
CA MET A 106 -13.20 -4.89 3.03
C MET A 106 -14.33 -4.20 2.26
N ASN A 107 -15.46 -4.04 2.93
CA ASN A 107 -16.72 -3.51 2.39
C ASN A 107 -17.33 -2.44 3.29
N TRP A 108 -16.48 -1.63 3.91
CA TRP A 108 -16.84 -0.52 4.78
C TRP A 108 -15.77 0.58 4.65
N PHE A 109 -16.12 1.80 5.04
CA PHE A 109 -15.18 2.93 5.06
C PHE A 109 -14.83 3.30 6.49
N VAL A 110 -13.59 3.74 6.69
CA VAL A 110 -13.09 4.21 7.98
C VAL A 110 -13.75 5.52 8.43
N GLU A 111 -13.69 5.81 9.72
CA GLU A 111 -14.12 7.08 10.31
C GLU A 111 -13.54 8.28 9.54
N GLY A 112 -14.37 9.30 9.28
CA GLY A 112 -13.98 10.51 8.56
C GLY A 112 -14.13 10.45 7.03
N VAL A 113 -14.27 9.28 6.42
CA VAL A 113 -14.62 9.17 4.99
C VAL A 113 -16.04 9.68 4.77
N LYS A 114 -16.26 10.45 3.70
CA LYS A 114 -17.60 10.88 3.27
C LYS A 114 -17.89 10.26 1.90
N GLY A 115 -18.88 9.38 1.87
CA GLY A 115 -19.25 8.60 0.69
C GLY A 115 -20.02 7.36 1.13
N GLU A 116 -20.82 6.82 0.21
CA GLU A 116 -21.60 5.60 0.42
C GLU A 116 -21.07 4.52 -0.53
N LEU A 117 -21.07 3.28 -0.08
CA LEU A 117 -20.77 2.15 -0.96
C LEU A 117 -21.93 1.93 -1.93
N PRO A 118 -21.67 1.57 -3.20
CA PRO A 118 -22.71 1.14 -4.12
C PRO A 118 -23.55 -0.01 -3.50
N GLN A 119 -24.86 0.04 -3.71
CA GLN A 119 -25.78 -1.04 -3.33
C GLN A 119 -25.82 -2.16 -4.38
#